data_AF-A0A3B9I1M0-F1
#
_entry.id   AF-A0A3B9I1M0-F1
#
_cell.length_a   1.000
_cell.length_b   1.000
_cell.length_c   1.000
_cell.angle_alpha   90.00
_cell.angle_beta   90.00
_cell.angle_gamma   90.00
#
_symmetry.space_group_name_H-M   'P 1'
#
loop_
_entity.id
_entity.type
_entity.pdbx_description
1 polymer ?
#
loop_
_entity_poly.entity_id
_entity_poly.type
_entity_poly.pdbx_seq_one_letter_code
_entity_poly.pdbx_strand_id
1 'polypeptide(L)'
;MYDDNTPYTILIEDNELAVEPEYYRKYWVEREKLIRTIQKEIGLVDKRMLTCHGFAILSCKVLKSLHNNYLVPNNMTYKDLLSISPYEFSWYNMWLQKDKTIDIQFREPIFKVFYNKNQHLEYLRKGITVNDIARGYLGIVINSNYSRWDGVVSYEDGDIYELSLKEIGSLLYKIIRSLLRKPQTLLIKLRAKYLR
;
A
#
# COMPACT_ATOMS: atom_id res chain seq x y z
N MET A 1 -8.13 19.88 -10.39
CA MET A 1 -9.58 20.06 -10.51
C MET A 1 -9.83 20.74 -11.84
N TYR A 2 -10.77 20.24 -12.64
CA TYR A 2 -11.13 20.84 -13.92
C TYR A 2 -11.96 22.12 -13.71
N ASP A 3 -12.87 22.10 -12.73
CA ASP A 3 -13.62 23.26 -12.22
C ASP A 3 -14.19 22.97 -10.81
N ASP A 4 -14.95 23.92 -10.24
CA ASP A 4 -15.57 23.85 -8.91
C ASP A 4 -16.68 22.77 -8.79
N ASN A 5 -17.21 22.29 -9.91
CA ASN A 5 -18.30 21.31 -9.98
C ASN A 5 -17.82 19.92 -10.39
N THR A 6 -16.58 19.80 -10.85
CA THR A 6 -15.96 18.56 -11.31
C THR A 6 -14.79 18.15 -10.41
N PRO A 7 -14.97 17.98 -9.08
CA PRO A 7 -13.99 17.28 -8.28
C PRO A 7 -14.09 15.79 -8.62
N TYR A 8 -13.08 15.26 -9.30
CA TYR A 8 -12.97 13.82 -9.51
C TYR A 8 -12.15 13.22 -8.37
N THR A 9 -12.75 12.27 -7.66
CA THR A 9 -12.01 11.31 -6.85
C THR A 9 -11.97 10.00 -7.61
N ILE A 10 -10.77 9.47 -7.80
CA ILE A 10 -10.57 8.12 -8.34
C ILE A 10 -10.51 7.18 -7.16
N LEU A 11 -11.43 6.23 -7.14
CA LEU A 11 -11.45 5.17 -6.15
C LEU A 11 -11.12 3.83 -6.80
N ILE A 12 -10.33 3.02 -6.11
CA ILE A 12 -9.86 1.70 -6.57
C ILE A 12 -10.05 0.66 -5.46
N GLU A 13 -10.06 -0.62 -5.83
CA GLU A 13 -10.27 -1.73 -4.87
C GLU A 13 -9.00 -2.20 -4.15
N ASP A 14 -7.83 -1.68 -4.53
CA ASP A 14 -6.52 -2.14 -4.02
C ASP A 14 -6.22 -3.63 -4.22
N ASN A 15 -6.83 -4.28 -5.22
CA ASN A 15 -6.65 -5.71 -5.45
C ASN A 15 -5.17 -6.11 -5.62
N GLU A 16 -4.32 -5.23 -6.18
CA GLU A 16 -2.87 -5.45 -6.29
C GLU A 16 -2.19 -5.60 -4.91
N LEU A 17 -2.63 -4.83 -3.91
CA LEU A 17 -2.09 -4.90 -2.55
C LEU A 17 -2.56 -6.17 -1.81
N ALA A 18 -3.76 -6.65 -2.12
CA ALA A 18 -4.32 -7.86 -1.53
C ALA A 18 -3.62 -9.13 -2.03
N VAL A 19 -3.16 -9.15 -3.28
CA VAL A 19 -2.50 -10.34 -3.86
C VAL A 19 -0.99 -10.39 -3.62
N GLU A 20 -0.36 -9.26 -3.27
CA GLU A 20 1.08 -9.21 -3.01
C GLU A 20 1.40 -9.86 -1.65
N PRO A 21 2.12 -11.00 -1.59
CA PRO A 21 2.23 -11.79 -0.37
C PRO A 21 2.91 -11.07 0.81
N GLU A 22 3.88 -10.19 0.58
CA GLU A 22 4.54 -9.45 1.65
C GLU A 22 3.61 -8.40 2.26
N TYR A 23 3.00 -7.57 1.42
CA TYR A 23 2.04 -6.55 1.82
C TYR A 23 0.81 -7.18 2.48
N TYR A 24 0.33 -8.31 1.93
CA TYR A 24 -0.84 -9.00 2.46
C TYR A 24 -0.63 -9.39 3.93
N ARG A 25 0.47 -10.09 4.21
CA ARG A 25 0.80 -10.57 5.56
C ARG A 25 1.12 -9.45 6.53
N LYS A 26 1.76 -8.38 6.05
CA LYS A 26 2.29 -7.33 6.92
C LYS A 26 1.28 -6.21 7.20
N TYR A 27 0.43 -5.89 6.24
CA TYR A 27 -0.42 -4.69 6.31
C TYR A 27 -1.88 -4.95 5.91
N TRP A 28 -2.15 -5.77 4.88
CA TRP A 28 -3.50 -5.89 4.30
C TRP A 28 -4.54 -6.37 5.31
N VAL A 29 -4.26 -7.45 6.05
CA VAL A 29 -5.26 -8.08 6.93
C VAL A 29 -5.79 -7.10 7.98
N GLU A 30 -4.90 -6.34 8.62
CA GLU A 30 -5.28 -5.34 9.62
C GLU A 30 -5.94 -4.12 8.96
N ARG A 31 -5.37 -3.65 7.84
CA ARG A 31 -5.93 -2.52 7.08
C ARG A 31 -7.35 -2.79 6.63
N GLU A 32 -7.60 -3.95 6.02
CA GLU A 32 -8.93 -4.37 5.56
C GLU A 32 -9.91 -4.36 6.74
N LYS A 33 -9.56 -5.01 7.85
CA LYS A 33 -10.40 -5.00 9.07
C LYS A 33 -10.77 -3.58 9.50
N LEU A 34 -9.80 -2.68 9.58
CA LEU A 34 -10.01 -1.30 10.01
C LEU A 34 -10.86 -0.48 9.03
N ILE A 35 -10.74 -0.72 7.73
CA ILE A 35 -11.58 -0.06 6.72
C ILE A 35 -13.00 -0.64 6.72
N ARG A 36 -13.16 -1.94 6.91
CA ARG A 36 -14.49 -2.56 7.09
C ARG A 36 -15.19 -2.04 8.35
N THR A 37 -14.43 -1.76 9.43
CA THR A 37 -14.98 -1.05 10.59
C THR A 37 -15.55 0.29 10.18
N ILE A 38 -14.81 1.11 9.41
CA ILE A 38 -15.30 2.40 8.91
C ILE A 38 -16.61 2.23 8.13
N GLN A 39 -16.68 1.29 7.18
CA GLN A 39 -17.90 1.02 6.40
C GLN A 39 -19.09 0.72 7.32
N LYS A 40 -18.87 -0.12 8.33
CA LYS A 40 -19.89 -0.45 9.33
C LYS A 40 -20.33 0.77 10.13
N GLU A 41 -19.40 1.56 10.66
CA GLU A 41 -19.69 2.74 11.49
C GLU A 41 -20.53 3.78 10.76
N ILE A 42 -20.26 4.00 9.47
CA ILE A 42 -21.06 4.92 8.66
C ILE A 42 -22.31 4.25 8.09
N GLY A 43 -22.50 2.93 8.23
CA GLY A 43 -23.62 2.21 7.63
C GLY A 43 -23.57 2.11 6.09
N LEU A 44 -22.37 2.06 5.51
CA LEU A 44 -22.18 1.79 4.09
C LEU A 44 -22.27 0.28 3.83
N VAL A 45 -23.28 -0.15 3.07
CA VAL A 45 -23.47 -1.55 2.67
C VAL A 45 -22.97 -1.74 1.24
N ASP A 46 -21.67 -1.97 1.08
CA ASP A 46 -21.05 -2.36 -0.19
C ASP A 46 -20.00 -3.46 0.07
N LYS A 47 -20.00 -4.49 -0.77
CA LYS A 47 -18.98 -5.56 -0.69
C LYS A 47 -17.62 -5.05 -1.13
N ARG A 48 -17.58 -4.10 -2.05
CA ARG A 48 -16.34 -3.47 -2.53
C ARG A 48 -15.79 -2.56 -1.43
N MET A 49 -14.47 -2.45 -1.41
CA MET A 49 -13.76 -1.54 -0.53
C MET A 49 -13.03 -0.54 -1.43
N LEU A 50 -13.75 0.48 -1.89
CA LEU A 50 -13.16 1.47 -2.79
C LEU A 50 -12.40 2.51 -1.96
N THR A 51 -11.09 2.55 -2.12
CA THR A 51 -10.15 3.42 -1.42
C THR A 51 -9.47 4.33 -2.43
N CYS A 52 -8.54 5.17 -1.98
CA CYS A 52 -7.69 5.96 -2.85
C CYS A 52 -6.21 5.69 -2.54
N HIS A 53 -5.41 5.50 -3.58
CA HIS A 53 -3.95 5.37 -3.49
C HIS A 53 -3.29 6.16 -4.62
N GLY A 54 -2.14 6.77 -4.32
CA GLY A 54 -1.47 7.70 -5.22
C GLY A 54 -2.23 9.04 -5.27
N PHE A 55 -1.56 10.09 -4.79
CA PHE A 55 -1.95 11.52 -4.87
C PHE A 55 -3.42 11.81 -5.26
N ALA A 56 -4.36 11.45 -4.39
CA ALA A 56 -5.76 11.78 -4.56
C ALA A 56 -6.05 13.16 -3.97
N ILE A 57 -6.77 13.99 -4.73
CA ILE A 57 -7.21 15.31 -4.25
C ILE A 57 -8.49 15.11 -3.43
N LEU A 58 -8.47 15.50 -2.17
CA LEU A 58 -9.67 15.51 -1.32
C LEU A 58 -10.49 16.76 -1.60
N SER A 59 -11.79 16.58 -1.86
CA SER A 59 -12.74 17.68 -1.99
C SER A 59 -13.22 18.18 -0.63
N CYS A 60 -13.13 19.49 -0.39
CA CYS A 60 -13.65 20.13 0.82
C CYS A 60 -15.17 19.98 0.97
N LYS A 61 -15.91 19.80 -0.14
CA LYS A 61 -17.36 19.55 -0.13
C LYS A 61 -17.68 18.25 0.61
N VAL A 62 -16.92 17.20 0.35
CA VAL A 62 -17.09 15.89 0.99
C VAL A 62 -16.71 15.95 2.47
N LEU A 63 -15.63 16.64 2.82
CA LEU A 63 -15.24 16.83 4.23
C LEU A 63 -16.32 17.60 5.01
N LYS A 64 -16.87 18.67 4.43
CA LYS A 64 -18.00 19.42 5.01
C LYS A 64 -19.24 18.54 5.16
N SER A 65 -19.55 17.70 4.17
CA SER A 65 -20.65 16.75 4.26
C SER A 65 -20.43 15.75 5.41
N LEU A 66 -19.25 15.12 5.50
CA LEU A 66 -18.90 14.21 6.59
C LEU A 66 -19.06 14.88 7.97
N HIS A 67 -18.58 16.12 8.08
CA HIS A 67 -18.73 16.88 9.32
C HIS A 67 -20.20 17.17 9.65
N ASN A 68 -20.94 17.79 8.74
CA ASN A 68 -22.28 18.30 9.02
C ASN A 68 -23.35 17.22 9.08
N ASN A 69 -23.21 16.15 8.30
CA ASN A 69 -24.22 15.12 8.11
C ASN A 69 -23.93 13.83 8.88
N TYR A 70 -22.73 13.67 9.45
CA TYR A 70 -22.38 12.51 10.26
C TYR A 70 -21.78 12.88 11.61
N LEU A 71 -20.75 13.72 11.65
CA LEU A 71 -20.09 14.05 12.92
C LEU A 71 -21.01 14.84 13.86
N VAL A 72 -21.58 15.95 13.39
CA VAL A 72 -22.47 16.80 14.20
C VAL A 72 -23.69 16.03 14.72
N PRO A 73 -24.45 15.27 13.89
CA PRO A 73 -25.60 14.51 14.36
C PRO A 73 -25.26 13.40 15.37
N ASN A 74 -24.04 12.84 15.31
CA ASN A 74 -23.60 11.79 16.24
C ASN A 74 -22.80 12.33 17.43
N ASN A 75 -22.70 13.65 17.59
CA ASN A 75 -21.88 14.31 18.62
C ASN A 75 -20.42 13.81 18.63
N MET A 76 -19.84 13.67 17.43
CA MET A 76 -18.49 13.19 17.21
C MET A 76 -17.59 14.29 16.66
N THR A 77 -16.28 14.12 16.84
CA THR A 77 -15.22 14.90 16.21
C THR A 77 -14.40 14.02 15.27
N TYR A 78 -13.54 14.63 14.44
CA TYR A 78 -12.57 13.86 13.65
C TYR A 78 -11.62 13.04 14.52
N LYS A 79 -11.29 13.50 15.73
CA LYS A 79 -10.46 12.75 16.67
C LYS A 79 -11.15 11.45 17.10
N ASP A 80 -12.47 11.47 17.26
CA ASP A 80 -13.24 10.29 17.62
C ASP A 80 -13.24 9.28 16.46
N LEU A 81 -13.39 9.74 15.21
CA LEU A 81 -13.23 8.87 14.03
C LEU A 81 -11.87 8.18 13.98
N LEU A 82 -10.80 8.96 14.17
CA LEU A 82 -9.43 8.44 14.12
C LEU A 82 -9.12 7.49 15.28
N SER A 83 -9.84 7.60 16.40
CA SER A 83 -9.75 6.68 17.52
C SER A 83 -10.40 5.32 17.21
N ILE A 84 -11.41 5.29 16.34
CA ILE A 84 -12.04 4.04 15.86
C ILE A 84 -11.18 3.38 14.77
N SER A 85 -10.72 4.17 13.80
CA SER A 85 -9.88 3.69 12.71
C SER A 85 -8.97 4.82 12.22
N PRO A 86 -7.64 4.66 12.28
CA PRO A 86 -6.67 5.75 12.06
C PRO A 86 -6.42 6.07 10.57
N TYR A 87 -7.41 5.84 9.70
CA TYR A 87 -7.29 6.03 8.25
C TYR A 87 -8.18 7.19 7.78
N GLU A 88 -7.66 8.41 7.85
CA GLU A 88 -8.35 9.63 7.42
C GLU A 88 -8.89 9.55 5.99
N PHE A 89 -8.05 9.12 5.04
CA PHE A 89 -8.44 8.91 3.65
C PHE A 89 -9.58 7.89 3.52
N SER A 90 -9.58 6.84 4.32
CA SER A 90 -10.65 5.83 4.28
C SER A 90 -11.95 6.38 4.83
N TRP A 91 -11.93 7.19 5.90
CA TRP A 91 -13.15 7.88 6.38
C TRP A 91 -13.75 8.76 5.29
N TYR A 92 -12.92 9.54 4.61
CA TYR A 92 -13.33 10.33 3.46
C TYR A 92 -13.95 9.47 2.34
N ASN A 93 -13.25 8.42 1.91
CA ASN A 93 -13.65 7.62 0.76
C ASN A 93 -14.95 6.84 1.02
N MET A 94 -15.09 6.27 2.22
CA MET A 94 -16.28 5.52 2.59
C MET A 94 -17.48 6.48 2.75
N TRP A 95 -17.25 7.67 3.32
CA TRP A 95 -18.30 8.70 3.36
C TRP A 95 -18.74 9.13 1.97
N LEU A 96 -17.80 9.38 1.06
CA LEU A 96 -18.12 9.74 -0.32
C LEU A 96 -18.95 8.65 -1.02
N GLN A 97 -18.61 7.37 -0.83
CA GLN A 97 -19.39 6.26 -1.37
C GLN A 97 -20.82 6.21 -0.82
N LYS A 98 -21.01 6.58 0.46
CA LYS A 98 -22.31 6.59 1.12
C LYS A 98 -23.16 7.79 0.68
N ASP A 99 -22.64 8.99 0.83
CA ASP A 99 -23.38 10.25 0.69
C ASP A 99 -23.40 10.76 -0.76
N LYS A 100 -22.42 10.35 -1.58
CA LYS A 100 -22.29 10.76 -2.99
C LYS A 100 -22.31 12.27 -3.18
N THR A 101 -21.67 13.01 -2.25
CA THR A 101 -21.61 14.48 -2.29
C THR A 101 -21.04 15.01 -3.62
N ILE A 102 -20.18 14.22 -4.27
CA ILE A 102 -19.59 14.47 -5.58
C ILE A 102 -19.57 13.17 -6.39
N ASP A 103 -19.42 13.28 -7.72
CA ASP A 103 -19.37 12.10 -8.59
C ASP A 103 -18.10 11.27 -8.38
N ILE A 104 -18.29 9.94 -8.35
CA ILE A 104 -17.20 8.96 -8.31
C ILE A 104 -16.95 8.46 -9.73
N GLN A 105 -15.75 8.71 -10.23
CA GLN A 105 -15.34 8.25 -11.57
C GLN A 105 -14.55 6.96 -11.45
N PHE A 106 -15.04 5.90 -12.11
CA PHE A 106 -14.33 4.62 -12.18
C PHE A 106 -13.23 4.70 -13.24
N ARG A 107 -11.98 4.69 -12.81
CA ARG A 107 -10.81 4.73 -13.69
C ARG A 107 -9.63 4.04 -13.04
N GLU A 108 -8.69 3.58 -13.87
CA GLU A 108 -7.37 3.14 -13.40
C GLU A 108 -6.59 4.31 -12.75
N PRO A 109 -5.61 4.02 -11.87
CA PRO A 109 -4.73 5.03 -11.31
C PRO A 109 -4.04 5.85 -12.39
N ILE A 110 -4.04 7.18 -12.23
CA ILE A 110 -3.38 8.10 -13.18
C ILE A 110 -1.85 8.08 -13.03
N PHE A 111 -1.36 7.73 -11.85
CA PHE A 111 0.07 7.59 -11.55
C PHE A 111 0.43 6.13 -11.36
N LYS A 112 1.58 5.70 -11.90
CA LYS A 112 2.16 4.39 -11.59
C LYS A 112 2.84 4.47 -10.24
N VAL A 113 2.25 3.82 -9.24
CA VAL A 113 2.83 3.72 -7.90
C VAL A 113 3.61 2.42 -7.76
N PHE A 114 4.84 2.53 -7.25
CA PHE A 114 5.63 1.40 -6.77
C PHE A 114 5.53 1.34 -5.24
N TYR A 115 4.82 0.34 -4.73
CA TYR A 115 4.54 0.19 -3.30
C TYR A 115 5.69 -0.44 -2.53
N ASN A 116 6.48 -1.28 -3.19
CA ASN A 116 7.67 -1.90 -2.63
C ASN A 116 8.83 -1.91 -3.64
N LYS A 117 10.05 -2.09 -3.11
CA LYS A 117 11.29 -2.16 -3.87
C LYS A 117 11.27 -3.23 -4.97
N ASN A 118 10.62 -4.36 -4.72
CA ASN A 118 10.60 -5.48 -5.67
C ASN A 118 9.79 -5.16 -6.93
N GLN A 119 8.67 -4.46 -6.80
CA GLN A 119 7.88 -4.00 -7.96
C GLN A 119 8.70 -3.09 -8.87
N HIS A 120 9.46 -2.16 -8.28
CA HIS A 120 10.33 -1.26 -9.04
C HIS A 120 11.44 -2.03 -9.75
N LEU A 121 12.14 -2.91 -9.03
CA LEU A 121 13.18 -3.79 -9.58
C LEU A 121 12.66 -4.71 -10.69
N GLU A 122 11.43 -5.19 -10.58
CA GLU A 122 10.83 -6.04 -11.60
C GLU A 122 10.65 -5.29 -12.93
N TYR A 123 10.20 -4.03 -12.87
CA TYR A 123 10.06 -3.18 -14.05
C TYR A 123 11.41 -2.94 -14.73
N LEU A 124 12.44 -2.62 -13.94
CA LEU A 124 13.80 -2.43 -14.42
C LEU A 124 14.37 -3.70 -15.06
N ARG A 125 14.20 -4.86 -14.42
CA ARG A 125 14.63 -6.16 -14.95
C ARG A 125 13.92 -6.57 -16.23
N LYS A 126 12.66 -6.14 -16.39
CA LYS A 126 11.89 -6.35 -17.64
C LYS A 126 12.27 -5.36 -18.74
N GLY A 127 13.15 -4.40 -18.47
CA GLY A 127 13.52 -3.36 -19.42
C GLY A 127 12.39 -2.39 -19.74
N ILE A 128 11.40 -2.24 -18.84
CA ILE A 128 10.31 -1.28 -19.04
C ILE A 128 10.90 0.12 -18.89
N THR A 129 10.73 0.97 -19.89
CA THR A 129 11.26 2.35 -19.89
C THR A 129 10.24 3.36 -19.38
N VAL A 130 10.68 4.58 -19.05
CA VAL A 130 9.77 5.70 -18.73
C VAL A 130 8.81 5.97 -19.90
N ASN A 131 9.28 5.84 -21.14
CA ASN A 131 8.45 5.98 -22.34
C ASN A 131 7.37 4.90 -22.44
N ASP A 132 7.64 3.68 -21.94
CA ASP A 132 6.64 2.63 -21.87
C ASP A 132 5.54 2.95 -20.86
N ILE A 133 5.93 3.47 -19.71
CA ILE A 133 5.00 3.87 -18.63
C ILE A 133 4.16 5.08 -19.08
N ALA A 134 4.77 6.04 -19.77
CA ALA A 134 4.12 7.25 -20.26
C ALA A 134 2.96 6.99 -21.26
N ARG A 135 2.86 5.79 -21.82
CA ARG A 135 1.69 5.39 -22.64
C ARG A 135 0.40 5.27 -21.84
N GLY A 136 0.48 5.00 -20.52
CA GLY A 136 -0.69 4.74 -19.68
C GLY A 136 -0.81 5.64 -18.45
N TYR A 137 0.27 6.25 -17.99
CA TYR A 137 0.31 7.01 -16.74
C TYR A 137 0.87 8.43 -16.96
N LEU A 138 0.37 9.40 -16.18
CA LEU A 138 0.88 10.78 -16.20
C LEU A 138 2.18 10.96 -15.41
N GLY A 139 2.52 10.00 -14.56
CA GLY A 139 3.73 10.08 -13.74
C GLY A 139 3.97 8.82 -12.93
N ILE A 140 5.12 8.80 -12.26
CA ILE A 140 5.61 7.68 -11.46
C ILE A 140 5.75 8.14 -10.01
N VAL A 141 5.35 7.28 -9.08
CA VAL A 141 5.52 7.48 -7.64
C VAL A 141 6.33 6.32 -7.09
N ILE A 142 7.54 6.61 -6.63
CA ILE A 142 8.43 5.66 -5.98
C ILE A 142 8.34 5.93 -4.49
N ASN A 143 7.88 4.95 -3.72
CA ASN A 143 7.68 5.14 -2.28
C ASN A 143 9.03 5.23 -1.56
N SER A 144 9.31 6.39 -0.97
CA SER A 144 10.57 6.64 -0.25
C SER A 144 10.76 5.76 0.99
N ASN A 145 9.71 5.08 1.47
CA ASN A 145 9.79 4.21 2.63
C ASN A 145 10.80 3.06 2.45
N TYR A 146 11.04 2.61 1.21
CA TYR A 146 12.07 1.62 0.89
C TYR A 146 13.34 2.22 0.28
N SER A 147 13.44 3.54 0.15
CA SER A 147 14.65 4.26 -0.25
C SER A 147 15.17 5.21 0.83
N ARG A 148 14.71 5.06 2.09
CA ARG A 148 15.02 5.99 3.20
C ARG A 148 16.51 6.24 3.38
N TRP A 149 17.33 5.23 3.12
CA TRP A 149 18.78 5.28 3.27
C TRP A 149 19.51 5.68 1.99
N ASP A 150 18.78 5.66 0.88
CA ASP A 150 19.31 5.81 -0.47
C ASP A 150 18.96 7.17 -1.11
N GLY A 151 18.14 7.97 -0.43
CA GLY A 151 17.70 9.29 -0.90
C GLY A 151 16.52 9.23 -1.87
N VAL A 152 16.42 10.26 -2.71
CA VAL A 152 15.40 10.32 -3.78
C VAL A 152 15.85 9.38 -4.88
N VAL A 153 15.08 8.31 -5.10
CA VAL A 153 15.35 7.34 -6.16
C VAL A 153 14.54 7.71 -7.37
N SER A 154 15.22 8.04 -8.48
CA SER A 154 14.57 8.18 -9.78
C SER A 154 14.19 6.79 -10.30
N TYR A 155 13.33 6.76 -11.32
CA TYR A 155 12.96 5.48 -11.94
C TYR A 155 14.16 4.73 -12.51
N GLU A 156 15.07 5.44 -13.17
CA GLU A 156 16.24 4.82 -13.82
C GLU A 156 17.36 4.43 -12.83
N ASP A 157 17.30 4.92 -11.58
CA ASP A 157 18.32 4.67 -10.56
C ASP A 157 18.15 3.30 -9.88
N GLY A 158 17.91 2.26 -10.68
CA GLY A 158 17.74 0.89 -10.21
C GLY A 158 18.95 0.31 -9.50
N ASP A 159 20.14 0.80 -9.87
CA ASP A 159 21.43 0.32 -9.38
C ASP A 159 21.62 0.60 -7.89
N ILE A 160 20.92 1.61 -7.36
CA ILE A 160 20.86 1.92 -5.93
C ILE A 160 20.42 0.71 -5.09
N TYR A 161 19.66 -0.19 -5.69
CA TYR A 161 19.15 -1.37 -5.01
C TYR A 161 20.10 -2.56 -5.02
N GLU A 162 21.18 -2.52 -5.81
CA GLU A 162 22.15 -3.60 -5.91
C GLU A 162 22.91 -3.76 -4.59
N LEU A 163 23.18 -5.02 -4.24
CA LEU A 163 23.94 -5.30 -3.02
C LEU A 163 25.39 -4.92 -3.26
N SER A 164 25.96 -4.16 -2.33
CA SER A 164 27.39 -3.92 -2.31
C SER A 164 28.16 -5.24 -2.17
N LEU A 165 29.42 -5.29 -2.64
CA LEU A 165 30.29 -6.47 -2.49
C LEU A 165 30.38 -6.95 -1.02
N LYS A 166 30.31 -6.01 -0.07
CA LYS A 166 30.30 -6.30 1.36
C LYS A 166 29.03 -7.02 1.81
N GLU A 167 27.87 -6.60 1.31
CA GLU A 167 26.59 -7.25 1.59
C GLU A 167 26.50 -8.62 0.92
N ILE A 168 26.98 -8.75 -0.31
CA ILE A 168 27.11 -10.03 -1.02
C ILE A 168 27.97 -11.00 -0.19
N GLY A 169 29.15 -10.55 0.27
CA GLY A 169 30.02 -11.35 1.13
C GLY A 169 29.36 -11.77 2.45
N SER A 170 28.62 -10.86 3.09
CA SER A 170 27.87 -11.15 4.32
C SER A 170 26.74 -12.17 4.09
N LEU A 171 26.00 -12.04 2.99
CA LEU A 171 24.93 -12.97 2.63
C LEU A 171 25.49 -14.36 2.32
N LEU A 172 26.56 -14.44 1.54
CA LEU A 172 27.28 -15.68 1.23
C LEU A 172 27.77 -16.35 2.52
N TYR A 173 28.36 -15.60 3.44
CA TYR A 173 28.77 -16.15 4.74
C TYR A 173 27.58 -16.72 5.53
N LYS A 174 26.44 -16.02 5.59
CA LYS A 174 25.23 -16.53 6.25
C LYS A 174 24.69 -17.80 5.58
N ILE A 175 24.70 -17.88 4.25
CA ILE A 175 24.29 -19.06 3.49
C ILE A 175 25.21 -20.24 3.79
N ILE A 176 26.53 -20.05 3.68
CA ILE A 176 27.54 -21.08 3.98
C ILE A 176 27.39 -21.57 5.42
N ARG A 177 27.27 -20.65 6.39
CA ARG A 177 27.07 -20.99 7.81
C ARG A 177 25.77 -21.76 8.05
N SER A 178 24.68 -21.41 7.36
CA SER A 178 23.40 -22.12 7.43
C SER A 178 23.52 -23.54 6.88
N LEU A 179 24.17 -23.71 5.73
CA LEU A 179 24.44 -25.01 5.11
C LEU A 179 25.33 -25.89 5.99
N LEU A 180 26.32 -25.32 6.68
CA LEU A 180 27.19 -26.06 7.63
C LEU A 180 26.48 -26.43 8.95
N ARG A 181 25.47 -25.66 9.37
CA ARG A 181 24.67 -25.97 10.59
C ARG A 181 23.65 -27.09 10.38
N LYS A 182 23.05 -27.20 9.19
CA LYS A 182 22.06 -28.25 8.86
C LYS A 182 22.56 -29.69 9.07
N PRO A 183 23.78 -30.09 8.64
CA PRO A 183 24.28 -31.45 8.87
C PRO A 183 24.59 -31.72 10.35
N GLN A 184 25.02 -30.70 11.12
CA GLN A 184 25.24 -30.86 12.56
C GLN A 184 23.93 -31.13 13.31
N THR A 185 22.83 -30.48 12.94
CA THR A 185 21.51 -30.73 13.56
C THR A 185 20.93 -32.09 13.15
N LEU A 186 21.21 -32.57 11.94
CA LEU A 186 20.81 -33.89 11.47
C LEU A 186 21.58 -35.02 12.17
N LEU A 187 22.91 -34.86 12.34
CA LEU A 187 23.78 -35.80 13.06
C LEU A 187 23.44 -35.92 14.55
N ILE A 188 23.08 -34.80 15.20
CA ILE A 188 22.62 -34.79 16.60
C ILE A 188 21.27 -35.51 16.73
N LYS A 189 20.33 -35.28 15.80
CA LYS A 189 19.04 -35.99 15.77
C LYS A 189 19.17 -37.48 15.48
N LEU A 190 20.13 -37.88 14.64
CA LEU A 190 20.43 -39.28 14.37
C LEU A 190 21.07 -39.96 15.60
N ARG A 191 22.06 -39.34 16.26
CA ARG A 191 22.64 -39.88 17.50
C ARG A 191 21.62 -40.05 18.63
N ALA A 192 20.67 -39.12 18.78
CA ALA A 192 19.60 -39.22 19.77
C ALA A 192 18.60 -40.36 19.48
N LYS A 193 18.50 -40.83 18.23
CA LYS A 193 17.63 -41.94 17.82
C LYS A 193 18.27 -43.32 18.04
N TYR A 194 19.60 -43.39 18.10
CA TYR A 194 20.36 -44.64 18.33
C TYR A 194 20.76 -44.86 19.81
N LEU A 195 20.40 -43.95 20.71
CA LEU A 195 20.62 -44.04 22.17
C LEU A 195 19.31 -44.31 22.95
N ARG A 196 18.27 -44.83 22.29
CA ARG A 196 17.03 -45.34 22.90
C ARG A 196 16.86 -46.82 22.61
#